data_AF-A0A6P1BUM6-F1
#
_entry.id   AF-A0A6P1BUM6-F1
#
_cell.length_a   1.000
_cell.length_b   1.000
_cell.length_c   1.000
_cell.angle_alpha   90.00
_cell.angle_beta   90.00
_cell.angle_gamma   90.00
#
_symmetry.space_group_name_H-M   'P 1'
#
loop_
_entity.id
_entity.type
_entity.pdbx_description
1 polymer ?
#
loop_
_entity_poly.entity_id
_entity_poly.type
_entity_poly.pdbx_seq_one_letter_code
_entity_poly.pdbx_strand_id
1 'polypeptide(L)'
;GATTLLKSNVTLEDDSLVLTFKAKGGKAVRKECDAAKLVRAIGILRDVPGKRMFQYYDRSGVVRAASTTAVNAFLRELAGIKISLKDFRTLMASAVVVESLSRITPAASERGRKRQVLDAIRAAADQLSNTPAICRKSYVHDTIVTAFEDGILERFAATMGGYRTQSKREQLLAQVVMAAGA
;
A
#
# COMPACT_ATOMS: atom_id res chain seq x y z
N GLY A 1 -4.35 -1.28 -14.68
CA GLY A 1 -4.67 -1.42 -13.24
C GLY A 1 -4.56 -2.89 -12.85
N ALA A 2 -4.65 -3.23 -11.56
CA ALA A 2 -4.52 -4.63 -11.14
C ALA A 2 -5.54 -5.57 -11.82
N THR A 3 -6.81 -5.15 -11.91
CA THR A 3 -7.90 -5.87 -12.60
C THR A 3 -7.68 -6.07 -14.10
N THR A 4 -6.76 -5.33 -14.72
CA THR A 4 -6.44 -5.45 -16.15
C THR A 4 -5.20 -6.30 -16.42
N LEU A 5 -4.58 -6.89 -15.40
CA LEU A 5 -3.44 -7.78 -15.59
C LEU A 5 -3.83 -8.96 -16.48
N LEU A 6 -2.93 -9.30 -17.40
CA LEU A 6 -3.03 -10.50 -18.22
C LEU A 6 -2.35 -11.66 -17.51
N LYS A 7 -2.70 -12.90 -17.86
CA LYS A 7 -1.99 -14.08 -17.36
C LYS A 7 -0.50 -14.04 -17.71
N SER A 8 -0.15 -13.49 -18.87
CA SER A 8 1.24 -13.26 -19.29
C SER A 8 1.98 -12.21 -18.47
N ASN A 9 1.29 -11.40 -17.67
CA ASN A 9 1.92 -10.47 -16.73
C ASN A 9 2.28 -11.12 -15.40
N VAL A 10 1.97 -12.40 -15.21
CA VAL A 10 2.07 -13.08 -13.92
C VAL A 10 2.89 -14.36 -14.07
N THR A 11 3.98 -14.44 -13.31
CA THR A 11 4.83 -15.63 -13.21
C THR A 11 4.81 -16.12 -11.76
N LEU A 12 4.77 -17.43 -11.58
CA LEU A 12 4.85 -18.08 -10.26
C LEU A 12 6.25 -18.67 -10.14
N GLU A 13 6.98 -18.31 -9.10
CA GLU A 13 8.34 -18.78 -8.79
C GLU A 13 8.32 -19.28 -7.33
N ASP A 14 8.30 -20.59 -7.11
CA ASP A 14 8.11 -21.21 -5.79
C ASP A 14 6.90 -20.65 -5.00
N ASP A 15 7.14 -20.05 -3.83
CA ASP A 15 6.15 -19.38 -2.98
C ASP A 15 5.98 -17.87 -3.28
N SER A 16 6.58 -17.41 -4.39
CA SER A 16 6.58 -16.01 -4.82
C SER A 16 5.77 -15.79 -6.11
N LEU A 17 5.22 -14.58 -6.21
CA LEU A 17 4.49 -14.07 -7.36
C LEU A 17 5.29 -12.94 -7.99
N VAL A 18 5.64 -13.08 -9.27
CA VAL A 18 6.28 -12.03 -10.05
C VAL A 18 5.29 -11.41 -11.03
N LEU A 19 5.07 -10.12 -10.88
CA LEU A 19 4.23 -9.29 -11.75
C LEU A 19 5.11 -8.46 -12.68
N THR A 20 4.93 -8.64 -13.99
CA THR A 20 5.63 -7.87 -15.03
C THR A 20 4.63 -7.24 -15.98
N PHE A 21 4.50 -5.91 -15.94
CA PHE A 21 3.53 -5.17 -16.76
C PHE A 21 4.00 -3.75 -17.10
N LYS A 22 3.37 -3.14 -18.11
CA LYS A 22 3.53 -1.71 -18.40
C LYS A 22 2.53 -0.90 -17.57
N ALA A 23 3.04 0.01 -16.74
CA ALA A 23 2.23 0.91 -15.95
C ALA A 23 1.68 2.07 -16.80
N LYS A 24 0.90 2.95 -16.15
CA LYS A 24 0.46 4.21 -16.77
C LYS A 24 1.70 4.99 -17.22
N GLY A 25 1.71 5.45 -18.48
CA GLY A 25 2.87 6.11 -19.09
C GLY A 25 3.91 5.16 -19.69
N GLY A 26 3.61 3.86 -19.82
CA GLY A 26 4.44 2.90 -20.56
C GLY A 26 5.65 2.35 -19.81
N LYS A 27 5.95 2.86 -18.61
CA LYS A 27 7.06 2.40 -17.76
C LYS A 27 6.90 0.92 -17.43
N ALA A 28 7.95 0.12 -17.68
CA ALA A 28 8.01 -1.27 -17.27
C ALA A 28 8.08 -1.38 -15.75
N VAL A 29 7.26 -2.26 -15.18
CA VAL A 29 7.21 -2.53 -13.75
C VAL A 29 7.37 -4.02 -13.54
N ARG A 30 8.36 -4.38 -12.72
CA ARG A 30 8.50 -5.70 -12.09
C ARG A 30 8.21 -5.56 -10.60
N LYS A 31 7.32 -6.40 -10.06
CA LYS A 31 7.02 -6.47 -8.63
C LYS A 31 7.01 -7.94 -8.21
N GLU A 32 7.67 -8.22 -7.10
CA GLU A 32 7.77 -9.54 -6.51
C GLU A 32 7.09 -9.54 -5.16
N CYS A 33 6.38 -10.62 -4.85
CA CYS A 33 5.62 -10.75 -3.62
C CYS A 33 5.63 -12.20 -3.14
N ASP A 34 6.26 -12.43 -2.00
CA ASP A 34 6.21 -13.71 -1.29
C ASP A 34 4.86 -13.85 -0.61
N ALA A 35 4.00 -14.69 -1.18
CA ALA A 35 2.62 -14.80 -0.74
C ALA A 35 2.02 -16.16 -1.14
N ALA A 36 2.39 -17.23 -0.43
CA ALA A 36 1.90 -18.58 -0.69
C ALA A 36 0.36 -18.69 -0.83
N LYS A 37 -0.41 -17.92 -0.04
CA LYS A 37 -1.88 -17.84 -0.18
C LYS A 37 -2.31 -17.24 -1.51
N LEU A 38 -1.63 -16.19 -1.96
CA LEU A 38 -1.90 -15.54 -3.24
C LEU A 38 -1.46 -16.43 -4.40
N VAL A 39 -0.31 -17.09 -4.31
CA VAL A 39 0.16 -18.07 -5.32
C VAL A 39 -0.89 -19.16 -5.55
N ARG A 40 -1.44 -19.74 -4.48
CA ARG A 40 -2.54 -20.73 -4.59
C ARG A 40 -3.79 -20.16 -5.27
N ALA A 41 -4.21 -18.95 -4.87
CA ALA A 41 -5.37 -18.30 -5.48
C ALA A 41 -5.13 -17.99 -6.97
N ILE A 42 -3.93 -17.52 -7.32
CA ILE A 42 -3.53 -17.27 -8.71
C ILE A 42 -3.55 -18.58 -9.51
N GLY A 43 -3.10 -19.70 -8.94
CA GLY A 43 -3.20 -21.02 -9.56
C GLY A 43 -4.63 -21.33 -10.01
N ILE A 44 -5.61 -21.20 -9.10
CA ILE A 44 -7.03 -21.43 -9.40
C ILE A 44 -7.54 -20.48 -10.49
N LEU A 45 -7.18 -19.20 -10.42
CA LEU A 45 -7.63 -18.20 -11.40
C LEU A 45 -7.01 -18.39 -12.79
N ARG A 46 -5.82 -19.03 -12.90
CA ARG A 46 -5.19 -19.32 -14.20
C ARG A 46 -5.99 -20.33 -15.03
N ASP A 47 -6.77 -21.19 -14.39
CA ASP A 47 -7.57 -22.22 -15.06
C ASP A 47 -8.83 -21.63 -15.72
N VAL A 48 -9.29 -20.46 -15.26
CA VAL A 48 -10.47 -19.79 -15.86
C VAL A 48 -10.14 -19.32 -17.28
N PRO A 49 -10.90 -19.68 -18.33
CA PRO A 49 -10.58 -19.33 -19.71
C PRO A 49 -10.46 -17.82 -19.98
N GLY A 50 -9.51 -17.45 -20.84
CA GLY A 50 -9.28 -16.07 -21.28
C GLY A 50 -7.88 -15.53 -20.98
N LYS A 51 -7.62 -14.30 -21.46
CA LYS A 51 -6.31 -13.64 -21.33
C LYS A 51 -6.14 -12.88 -20.02
N ARG A 52 -7.23 -12.49 -19.35
CA ARG A 52 -7.18 -11.69 -18.12
C ARG A 52 -6.80 -12.61 -16.95
N MET A 53 -6.05 -12.08 -16.01
CA MET A 53 -5.66 -12.84 -14.81
C MET A 53 -6.84 -12.98 -13.84
N PHE A 54 -7.58 -11.89 -13.60
CA PHE A 54 -8.68 -11.89 -12.64
C PHE A 54 -10.00 -12.11 -13.36
N GLN A 55 -10.37 -13.38 -13.51
CA GLN A 55 -11.63 -13.84 -14.06
C GLN A 55 -12.25 -14.87 -13.12
N TYR A 56 -13.58 -14.97 -13.11
CA TYR A 56 -14.31 -15.92 -12.28
C TYR A 56 -15.56 -16.41 -13.01
N TYR A 57 -16.07 -17.56 -12.61
CA TYR A 57 -17.39 -18.03 -13.02
C TYR A 57 -18.46 -17.38 -12.15
N ASP A 58 -19.44 -16.74 -12.77
CA ASP A 58 -20.63 -16.28 -12.06
C ASP A 58 -21.56 -17.46 -11.71
N ARG A 59 -22.67 -17.16 -11.04
CA ARG A 59 -23.64 -18.18 -10.58
C ARG A 59 -24.28 -18.97 -11.74
N SER A 60 -24.24 -18.45 -12.97
CA SER A 60 -24.72 -19.12 -14.18
C SER A 60 -23.62 -19.90 -14.91
N GLY A 61 -22.42 -19.99 -14.35
CA GLY A 61 -21.27 -20.64 -14.99
C GLY A 61 -20.66 -19.81 -16.12
N VAL A 62 -20.99 -18.51 -16.22
CA VAL A 62 -20.44 -17.64 -17.26
C VAL A 62 -19.16 -16.99 -16.75
N VAL A 63 -18.11 -16.99 -17.58
CA VAL A 63 -16.84 -16.33 -17.25
C VAL A 63 -17.03 -14.82 -17.26
N ARG A 64 -16.73 -14.18 -16.13
CA ARG A 64 -16.73 -12.72 -15.93
C ARG A 64 -15.32 -12.24 -15.60
N ALA A 65 -14.95 -11.06 -16.11
CA ALA A 65 -13.74 -10.38 -15.67
C ALA A 65 -14.02 -9.57 -14.40
N ALA A 66 -13.09 -9.60 -13.45
CA ALA A 66 -13.15 -8.73 -12.28
C ALA A 66 -13.00 -7.27 -12.72
N SER A 67 -13.92 -6.41 -12.29
CA SER A 67 -13.87 -4.97 -12.57
C SER A 67 -13.41 -4.20 -11.34
N THR A 68 -12.80 -3.03 -11.56
CA THR A 68 -12.42 -2.11 -10.47
C THR A 68 -13.64 -1.73 -9.63
N THR A 69 -14.81 -1.58 -10.26
CA THR A 69 -16.08 -1.28 -9.59
C THR A 69 -16.50 -2.41 -8.66
N ALA A 70 -16.45 -3.66 -9.13
CA ALA A 70 -16.81 -4.83 -8.33
C ALA A 70 -15.87 -4.99 -7.12
N VAL A 71 -14.55 -4.82 -7.34
CA VAL A 71 -13.58 -4.89 -6.24
C VAL A 71 -13.81 -3.78 -5.22
N ASN A 72 -14.06 -2.54 -5.65
CA ASN A 72 -14.36 -1.46 -4.73
C ASN A 72 -15.69 -1.67 -3.97
N ALA A 73 -16.70 -2.26 -4.60
CA ALA A 73 -17.95 -2.60 -3.93
C ALA A 73 -17.72 -3.65 -2.84
N PHE A 74 -16.99 -4.72 -3.17
CA PHE A 74 -16.61 -5.76 -2.21
C PHE A 74 -15.83 -5.19 -1.01
N LEU A 75 -14.87 -4.30 -1.26
CA LEU A 75 -14.10 -3.68 -0.18
C LEU A 75 -14.98 -2.83 0.76
N ARG A 76 -15.97 -2.11 0.23
CA ARG A 76 -16.89 -1.30 1.04
C ARG A 76 -17.81 -2.15 1.90
N GLU A 77 -18.31 -3.25 1.32
CA GLU A 77 -19.13 -4.22 2.04
C GLU A 77 -18.35 -4.84 3.20
N LEU A 78 -17.12 -5.32 2.94
CA LEU A 78 -16.29 -5.96 3.94
C LEU A 78 -15.83 -5.00 5.05
N ALA A 79 -15.47 -3.76 4.70
CA ALA A 79 -14.96 -2.80 5.66
C ALA A 79 -16.06 -2.02 6.40
N GLY A 80 -17.30 -2.02 5.92
CA GLY A 80 -18.40 -1.21 6.46
C GLY A 80 -18.20 0.31 6.29
N ILE A 81 -17.18 0.73 5.56
CA ILE A 81 -16.81 2.14 5.37
C ILE A 81 -16.53 2.43 3.89
N LYS A 82 -16.53 3.73 3.53
CA LYS A 82 -16.19 4.16 2.18
C LYS A 82 -14.69 4.01 1.93
N ILE A 83 -14.31 2.84 1.43
CA ILE A 83 -12.95 2.51 0.98
C ILE A 83 -12.92 2.16 -0.51
N SER A 84 -11.74 2.18 -1.08
CA SER A 84 -11.43 1.82 -2.46
C SER A 84 -9.98 1.36 -2.62
N LEU A 85 -9.66 0.77 -3.77
CA LEU A 85 -8.31 0.29 -4.08
C LEU A 85 -7.19 1.35 -3.96
N LYS A 86 -7.51 2.64 -4.16
CA LYS A 86 -6.52 3.72 -3.99
C LYS A 86 -6.10 3.91 -2.54
N ASP A 87 -6.97 3.56 -1.59
CA ASP A 87 -6.73 3.78 -0.16
C ASP A 87 -5.70 2.79 0.40
N PHE A 88 -5.51 1.62 -0.24
CA PHE A 88 -4.37 0.75 0.05
C PHE A 88 -3.05 1.42 -0.30
N ARG A 89 -2.97 2.16 -1.42
CA ARG A 89 -1.75 2.93 -1.71
C ARG A 89 -1.53 3.92 -0.59
N THR A 90 -2.56 4.70 -0.23
CA THR A 90 -2.57 5.63 0.91
C THR A 90 -2.02 5.02 2.19
N LEU A 91 -2.58 3.90 2.64
CA LEU A 91 -2.13 3.20 3.84
C LEU A 91 -0.62 2.88 3.77
N MET A 92 -0.16 2.39 2.62
CA MET A 92 1.25 1.98 2.43
C MET A 92 2.23 3.15 2.58
N ALA A 93 1.99 4.31 1.96
CA ALA A 93 2.96 5.41 2.15
C ALA A 93 2.82 6.11 3.49
N SER A 94 1.63 6.16 4.09
CA SER A 94 1.50 6.68 5.46
C SER A 94 2.34 5.83 6.42
N ALA A 95 2.29 4.52 6.25
CA ALA A 95 3.09 3.58 7.04
C ALA A 95 4.60 3.78 6.83
N VAL A 96 5.05 4.02 5.59
CA VAL A 96 6.47 4.33 5.28
C VAL A 96 6.90 5.69 5.85
N VAL A 97 6.05 6.72 5.75
CA VAL A 97 6.33 8.05 6.29
C VAL A 97 6.47 7.99 7.80
N VAL A 98 5.51 7.34 8.50
CA VAL A 98 5.56 7.18 9.95
C VAL A 98 6.81 6.41 10.37
N GLU A 99 7.15 5.31 9.68
CA GLU A 99 8.39 4.59 9.95
C GLU A 99 9.61 5.50 9.80
N SER A 100 9.69 6.27 8.72
CA SER A 100 10.83 7.15 8.43
C SER A 100 10.97 8.24 9.49
N LEU A 101 9.85 8.86 9.89
CA LEU A 101 9.83 9.92 10.90
C LEU A 101 10.09 9.37 12.31
N SER A 102 9.67 8.15 12.62
CA SER A 102 9.95 7.52 13.92
C SER A 102 11.46 7.34 14.18
N ARG A 103 12.28 7.26 13.12
CA ARG A 103 13.72 7.01 13.23
C ARG A 103 14.55 8.28 13.42
N ILE A 104 13.93 9.45 13.45
CA ILE A 104 14.63 10.74 13.52
C ILE A 104 14.00 11.62 14.60
N THR A 105 14.84 12.45 15.24
CA THR A 105 14.36 13.44 16.20
C THR A 105 13.83 14.68 15.50
N PRO A 106 12.69 15.26 15.95
CA PRO A 106 12.16 16.49 15.41
C PRO A 106 13.17 17.63 15.52
N ALA A 107 13.37 18.37 14.43
CA ALA A 107 14.22 19.55 14.45
C ALA A 107 13.66 20.62 15.40
N ALA A 108 14.54 21.40 16.02
CA ALA A 108 14.15 22.47 16.94
C ALA A 108 13.29 23.55 16.26
N SER A 109 13.58 23.87 14.99
CA SER A 109 12.82 24.87 14.24
C SER A 109 11.64 24.26 13.46
N GLU A 110 10.53 24.98 13.39
CA GLU A 110 9.35 24.61 12.59
C GLU A 110 9.72 24.37 11.12
N ARG A 111 10.57 25.23 10.55
CA ARG A 111 11.09 25.06 9.18
C ARG A 111 11.84 23.74 9.02
N GLY A 112 12.65 23.36 10.01
CA GLY A 112 13.35 22.08 10.04
C GLY A 112 12.41 20.88 10.04
N ARG A 113 11.38 20.90 10.90
CA ARG A 113 10.38 19.81 10.98
C ARG A 113 9.60 19.66 9.69
N LYS A 114 9.14 20.77 9.09
CA LYS A 114 8.50 20.76 7.76
C LYS A 114 9.39 20.15 6.68
N ARG A 115 10.71 20.36 6.76
CA ARG A 115 11.66 19.76 5.82
C ARG A 115 11.80 18.25 6.04
N GLN A 116 11.93 17.80 7.27
CA GLN A 116 11.99 16.37 7.62
C GLN A 116 10.74 15.62 7.14
N VAL A 117 9.54 16.18 7.37
CA VAL A 117 8.28 15.62 6.87
C VAL A 117 8.28 15.54 5.35
N LEU A 118 8.69 16.61 4.66
CA LEU A 118 8.73 16.63 3.20
C LEU A 118 9.69 15.58 2.62
N ASP A 119 10.84 15.38 3.26
CA ASP A 119 11.83 14.40 2.81
C ASP A 119 11.34 12.96 3.04
N ALA A 120 10.62 12.69 4.15
CA ALA A 120 9.94 11.41 4.37
C ALA A 120 8.84 11.15 3.31
N ILE A 121 8.05 12.16 2.95
CA ILE A 121 7.03 12.05 1.87
C ILE A 121 7.69 11.69 0.54
N ARG A 122 8.82 12.32 0.21
CA ARG A 122 9.55 12.08 -1.05
C ARG A 122 10.06 10.64 -1.11
N ALA A 123 10.69 10.17 -0.05
CA ALA A 123 11.16 8.78 0.03
C ALA A 123 10.01 7.78 -0.17
N ALA A 124 8.86 8.02 0.46
CA ALA A 124 7.68 7.18 0.33
C ALA A 124 7.07 7.23 -1.09
N ALA A 125 7.11 8.41 -1.73
CA ALA A 125 6.66 8.59 -3.11
C ALA A 125 7.51 7.77 -4.10
N ASP A 126 8.82 7.81 -3.94
CA ASP A 126 9.77 7.07 -4.78
C ASP A 126 9.57 5.57 -4.64
N GLN A 127 9.46 5.07 -3.40
CA GLN A 127 9.25 3.65 -3.12
C GLN A 127 7.96 3.09 -3.76
N LEU A 128 6.88 3.87 -3.73
CA LEU A 128 5.57 3.44 -4.23
C LEU A 128 5.31 3.84 -5.69
N SER A 129 6.29 4.50 -6.33
CA SER A 129 6.14 5.06 -7.68
C SER A 129 4.92 5.97 -7.80
N ASN A 130 4.73 6.83 -6.79
CA ASN A 130 3.75 7.92 -6.77
C ASN A 130 4.48 9.25 -6.97
N THR A 131 3.74 10.33 -7.26
CA THR A 131 4.33 11.68 -7.19
C THR A 131 4.32 12.18 -5.74
N PRO A 132 5.29 13.02 -5.33
CA PRO A 132 5.26 13.66 -4.00
C PRO A 132 3.98 14.45 -3.75
N ALA A 133 3.36 15.02 -4.78
CA ALA A 133 2.07 15.73 -4.66
C ALA A 133 0.92 14.78 -4.29
N ILE A 134 0.86 13.59 -4.91
CA ILE A 134 -0.10 12.54 -4.53
C ILE A 134 0.22 12.04 -3.12
N CYS A 135 1.49 11.84 -2.80
CA CYS A 135 1.94 11.44 -1.46
C CYS A 135 1.59 12.47 -0.38
N ARG A 136 1.73 13.76 -0.66
CA ARG A 136 1.38 14.82 0.28
C ARG A 136 -0.13 14.92 0.48
N LYS A 137 -0.92 14.91 -0.60
CA LYS A 137 -2.38 15.09 -0.54
C LYS A 137 -3.11 13.91 0.10
N SER A 138 -2.53 12.71 0.02
CA SER A 138 -3.24 11.50 0.44
C SER A 138 -2.67 10.84 1.69
N TYR A 139 -1.45 11.15 2.16
CA TYR A 139 -0.73 10.28 3.11
C TYR A 139 -0.26 10.97 4.39
N VAL A 140 -0.17 12.30 4.37
CA VAL A 140 0.17 13.09 5.55
C VAL A 140 -1.11 13.64 6.12
N HIS A 141 -1.79 12.81 6.91
CA HIS A 141 -2.81 13.31 7.81
C HIS A 141 -2.12 14.20 8.84
N ASP A 142 -2.71 15.34 9.21
CA ASP A 142 -2.09 16.29 10.15
C ASP A 142 -1.68 15.60 11.46
N THR A 143 -2.44 14.59 11.89
CA THR A 143 -2.12 13.69 13.01
C THR A 143 -0.71 13.11 12.97
N ILE A 144 -0.18 12.71 11.81
CA ILE A 144 1.19 12.16 11.70
C ILE A 144 2.22 13.28 11.87
N VAL A 145 1.93 14.47 11.35
CA VAL A 145 2.79 15.64 11.51
C VAL A 145 2.82 16.05 12.98
N THR A 146 1.65 16.24 13.58
CA THR A 146 1.51 16.56 15.00
C THR A 146 2.21 15.53 15.89
N ALA A 147 1.99 14.22 15.64
CA ALA A 147 2.67 13.17 16.40
C ALA A 147 4.20 13.21 16.24
N PHE A 148 4.71 13.62 15.07
CA PHE A 148 6.14 13.84 14.89
C PHE A 148 6.60 15.06 15.66
N GLU A 149 5.93 16.20 15.52
CA GLU A 149 6.30 17.46 16.17
C GLU A 149 6.26 17.39 17.69
N ASP A 150 5.31 16.62 18.26
CA ASP A 150 5.15 16.40 19.70
C ASP A 150 6.10 15.33 20.26
N GLY A 151 6.98 14.75 19.43
CA GLY A 151 7.91 13.68 19.84
C GLY A 151 7.24 12.35 20.17
N ILE A 152 5.94 12.20 19.88
CA ILE A 152 5.18 10.97 20.13
C ILE A 152 5.76 9.81 19.32
N LEU A 153 6.22 10.07 18.08
CA LEU A 153 6.81 9.04 17.22
C LEU A 153 8.11 8.43 17.78
N GLU A 154 8.90 9.19 18.55
CA GLU A 154 10.15 8.68 19.14
C GLU A 154 9.87 7.55 20.15
N ARG A 155 8.74 7.62 20.86
CA ARG A 155 8.34 6.62 21.86
C ARG A 155 8.08 5.24 21.24
N PHE A 156 7.63 5.23 19.99
CA PHE A 156 7.39 4.00 19.22
C PHE A 156 8.67 3.45 18.57
N ALA A 157 9.70 4.28 18.38
CA ALA A 157 10.96 3.87 17.78
C ALA A 157 11.77 2.94 18.70
N ALA A 158 11.72 3.19 20.00
CA ALA A 158 12.46 2.42 21.02
C ALA A 158 11.89 1.00 21.24
N THR A 159 10.59 0.80 21.02
CA THR A 159 9.89 -0.47 21.28
C THR A 159 9.97 -1.45 20.10
N MET A 160 10.49 -1.03 18.94
CA MET A 160 10.24 -1.74 17.69
C MET A 160 11.50 -1.92 16.84
N GLY A 161 12.39 -2.80 17.30
CA GLY A 161 13.50 -3.31 16.49
C GLY A 161 12.98 -4.03 15.24
N GLY A 162 13.25 -3.45 14.06
CA GLY A 162 13.14 -4.16 12.78
C GLY A 162 11.75 -4.12 12.09
N TYR A 163 11.28 -2.93 11.72
CA TYR A 163 10.25 -2.77 10.68
C TYR A 163 10.77 -3.19 9.30
N ARG A 164 10.95 -4.49 9.07
CA ARG A 164 11.29 -5.01 7.74
C ARG A 164 10.06 -5.36 6.91
N THR A 165 8.90 -5.59 7.56
CA THR A 165 7.68 -6.02 6.88
C THR A 165 6.63 -4.92 6.85
N GLN A 166 5.83 -4.91 5.78
CA GLN A 166 4.75 -3.94 5.60
C GLN A 166 3.71 -3.98 6.73
N SER A 167 3.34 -5.17 7.19
CA SER A 167 2.38 -5.35 8.27
C SER A 167 2.80 -4.66 9.57
N LYS A 168 4.10 -4.70 9.93
CA LYS A 168 4.59 -3.98 11.12
C LYS A 168 4.50 -2.46 10.96
N ARG A 169 4.72 -1.93 9.74
CA ARG A 169 4.57 -0.48 9.46
C ARG A 169 3.12 -0.04 9.61
N GLU A 170 2.18 -0.87 9.15
CA GLU A 170 0.74 -0.61 9.28
C GLU A 170 0.28 -0.64 10.74
N GLN A 171 0.81 -1.57 11.54
CA GLN A 171 0.57 -1.60 12.99
C GLN A 171 1.09 -0.35 13.68
N LEU A 172 2.30 0.10 13.34
CA LEU A 172 2.86 1.36 13.86
C LEU A 172 1.95 2.54 13.51
N LEU A 173 1.55 2.65 12.24
CA LEU A 173 0.64 3.70 11.80
C LEU A 173 -0.68 3.68 12.60
N ALA A 174 -1.27 2.50 12.82
CA ALA A 174 -2.48 2.38 13.61
C ALA A 174 -2.27 2.85 15.06
N GLN A 175 -1.16 2.45 15.71
CA GLN A 175 -0.83 2.89 17.07
C GLN A 175 -0.66 4.41 17.16
N VAL A 176 0.03 5.02 16.19
CA VAL A 176 0.24 6.47 16.11
C VAL A 176 -1.09 7.20 15.94
N VAL A 177 -1.95 6.73 15.03
CA VAL A 177 -3.26 7.34 14.80
C VAL A 177 -4.14 7.23 16.04
N MET A 178 -4.11 6.11 16.75
CA MET A 178 -4.86 5.94 18.00
C MET A 178 -4.31 6.83 19.13
N ALA A 179 -2.99 6.96 19.25
CA ALA A 179 -2.36 7.76 20.29
C ALA A 179 -2.52 9.27 20.09
N ALA A 180 -2.58 9.73 18.85
CA ALA A 180 -2.74 11.15 18.52
C ALA A 180 -4.21 11.56 18.28
N GLY A 181 -5.14 10.61 18.29
CA GLY A 181 -6.60 10.86 18.29
C GLY A 181 -7.24 10.79 19.67
N ALA A 182 -6.47 10.42 20.70
CA ALA A 182 -6.85 10.43 22.12
C ALA A 182 -6.43 11.76 22.76
#